data_AF-A0A3B6H2C1-F1
#
_entry.id   AF-A0A3B6H2C1-F1
#
_cell.length_a   1.000
_cell.length_b   1.000
_cell.length_c   1.000
_cell.angle_alpha   90.00
_cell.angle_beta   90.00
_cell.angle_gamma   90.00
#
_symmetry.space_group_name_H-M   'P 1'
#
loop_
_entity.id
_entity.type
_entity.pdbx_description
1 polymer ?
#
loop_
_entity_poly.entity_id
_entity_poly.type
_entity_poly.pdbx_seq_one_letter_code
_entity_poly.pdbx_strand_id
1 'polypeptide(L)'
;MRWWLHRLAAAAAFLAAALALRSPAPLRFASGGRFKVALFADLHYGENAWTDWGPAQDAASDHVMATVLDADKPDFVVYLGDLVTANNVPIPNATLYWDRAISHSRRRGVPWSTVFGNHDDMPFEWPPEWFSPAGIPPVHCLSAAAMQTSGCSFRGTPRIELMKTELNRDGADGLSRSSVGPQELWPGVSNYVLQVLSHEKQQDPALLMYFLDSGGGSYPEVISSAQVRWFGNQSQSLNPDGRIPELIFWHIPSTAYVKVAPKSKTEICKPCVGSLNEEDVAPQEAEWGVMDALAKRSSVKAIFVGHNHGLDWCCPYEKLWLCFARHTGHGGYGDWPRGARIVEIAEKPFSVHSWIRMENGSTHSHITLS
;
A
#
# COMPACT_ATOMS: atom_id res chain seq x y z
N MET A 1 -22.56 53.32 -21.66
CA MET A 1 -22.77 51.85 -21.60
C MET A 1 -21.66 51.13 -22.35
N ARG A 2 -20.52 50.78 -21.73
CA ARG A 2 -19.53 49.81 -22.29
C ARG A 2 -18.29 49.50 -21.41
N TRP A 3 -18.34 49.78 -20.10
CA TRP A 3 -17.16 49.57 -19.23
C TRP A 3 -17.33 48.45 -18.19
N TRP A 4 -18.49 47.79 -18.14
CA TRP A 4 -18.79 46.73 -17.15
C TRP A 4 -18.81 45.31 -17.74
N LEU A 5 -18.76 45.16 -19.08
CA LEU A 5 -18.82 43.85 -19.74
C LEU A 5 -17.43 43.19 -19.96
N HIS A 6 -16.33 43.92 -19.79
CA HIS A 6 -14.97 43.36 -19.99
C HIS A 6 -14.33 42.81 -18.71
N ARG A 7 -14.85 43.17 -17.52
CA ARG A 7 -14.34 42.63 -16.25
C ARG A 7 -14.96 41.28 -15.86
N LEU A 8 -16.20 41.02 -16.29
CA LEU A 8 -16.87 39.73 -16.05
C LEU A 8 -16.32 38.61 -16.94
N ALA A 9 -15.95 38.90 -18.19
CA ALA A 9 -15.34 37.91 -19.08
C ALA A 9 -13.91 37.52 -18.66
N ALA A 10 -13.12 38.48 -18.15
CA ALA A 10 -11.79 38.19 -17.63
C ALA A 10 -11.85 37.38 -16.32
N ALA A 11 -12.76 37.71 -15.39
CA ALA A 11 -12.94 36.95 -14.16
C ALA A 11 -13.45 35.51 -14.43
N ALA A 12 -14.31 35.31 -15.43
CA ALA A 12 -14.76 33.99 -15.85
C ALA A 12 -13.65 33.15 -16.52
N ALA A 13 -12.75 33.77 -17.29
CA ALA A 13 -11.59 33.10 -17.88
C ALA A 13 -10.53 32.70 -16.83
N PHE A 14 -10.34 33.52 -15.78
CA PHE A 14 -9.47 33.17 -14.65
C PHE A 14 -10.08 32.11 -13.72
N LEU A 15 -11.41 32.04 -13.57
CA LEU A 15 -12.07 30.94 -12.84
C LEU A 15 -12.10 29.63 -13.64
N ALA A 16 -12.22 29.67 -14.97
CA ALA A 16 -12.20 28.47 -15.80
C ALA A 16 -10.81 27.80 -15.86
N ALA A 17 -9.73 28.58 -15.73
CA ALA A 17 -8.36 28.04 -15.63
C ALA A 17 -8.04 27.43 -14.25
N ALA A 18 -8.84 27.72 -13.22
CA ALA A 18 -8.66 27.21 -11.86
C ALA A 18 -9.39 25.89 -11.59
N LEU A 19 -10.21 25.39 -12.53
CA LEU A 19 -10.99 24.15 -12.39
C LEU A 19 -10.71 23.10 -13.46
N ALA A 20 -9.68 23.27 -14.30
CA ALA A 20 -9.12 22.13 -14.99
C ALA A 20 -8.48 21.24 -13.92
N LEU A 21 -9.13 20.12 -13.54
CA LEU A 21 -8.48 19.03 -12.82
C LEU A 21 -7.18 18.74 -13.56
N ARG A 22 -6.05 19.23 -13.03
CA ARG A 22 -4.76 18.95 -13.62
C ARG A 22 -4.55 17.48 -13.40
N SER A 23 -4.54 16.70 -14.49
CA SER A 23 -4.10 15.31 -14.43
C SER A 23 -2.76 15.28 -13.69
N PRO A 24 -2.63 14.43 -12.67
CA PRO A 24 -1.51 14.55 -11.77
C PRO A 24 -0.22 14.21 -12.51
N ALA A 25 0.86 14.97 -12.26
CA ALA A 25 2.11 14.88 -13.04
C ALA A 25 2.66 13.44 -13.07
N PRO A 26 3.18 12.94 -14.20
CA PRO A 26 3.65 11.55 -14.27
C PRO A 26 4.80 11.28 -13.29
N LEU A 27 4.86 10.07 -12.74
CA LEU A 27 6.00 9.61 -11.95
C LEU A 27 7.24 9.58 -12.85
N ARG A 28 8.39 9.99 -12.32
CA ARG A 28 9.64 10.09 -13.08
C ARG A 28 10.84 9.81 -12.20
N PHE A 29 11.87 9.21 -12.78
CA PHE A 29 13.21 9.22 -12.20
C PHE A 29 13.69 10.65 -11.97
N ALA A 30 14.31 10.91 -10.82
CA ALA A 30 14.95 12.18 -10.53
C ALA A 30 16.08 12.46 -11.54
N SER A 31 16.55 13.71 -11.59
CA SER A 31 17.61 14.13 -12.54
C SER A 31 18.91 13.33 -12.42
N GLY A 32 19.15 12.67 -11.28
CA GLY A 32 20.29 11.76 -11.06
C GLY A 32 20.04 10.31 -11.48
N GLY A 33 18.93 10.02 -12.17
CA GLY A 33 18.57 8.66 -12.62
C GLY A 33 18.18 7.72 -11.49
N ARG A 34 17.71 8.25 -10.35
CA ARG A 34 17.23 7.44 -9.21
C ARG A 34 15.74 7.65 -8.98
N PHE A 35 15.07 6.61 -8.51
CA PHE A 35 13.69 6.65 -8.06
C PHE A 35 13.58 5.84 -6.77
N LYS A 36 13.17 6.49 -5.68
CA LYS A 36 13.10 5.88 -4.36
C LYS A 36 11.66 5.70 -3.91
N VAL A 37 11.34 4.50 -3.46
CA VAL A 37 10.02 4.09 -2.96
C VAL A 37 10.14 3.68 -1.49
N ALA A 38 9.26 4.19 -0.63
CA ALA A 38 9.05 3.65 0.71
C ALA A 38 7.82 2.75 0.71
N LEU A 39 7.95 1.56 1.30
CA LEU A 39 6.85 0.60 1.47
C LEU A 39 6.38 0.65 2.93
N PHE A 40 5.16 1.11 3.14
CA PHE A 40 4.48 1.05 4.43
C PHE A 40 3.44 -0.06 4.38
N ALA A 41 3.60 -1.07 5.21
CA ALA A 41 2.70 -2.21 5.29
C ALA A 41 2.19 -2.34 6.73
N ASP A 42 0.99 -2.92 6.88
CA ASP A 42 0.48 -3.37 8.17
C ASP A 42 0.44 -2.20 9.18
N LEU A 43 -0.25 -1.10 8.82
CA LEU A 43 -0.35 0.06 9.70
C LEU A 43 -1.39 -0.12 10.82
N HIS A 44 -2.46 -0.86 10.53
CA HIS A 44 -3.51 -1.25 11.48
C HIS A 44 -4.16 -0.10 12.25
N TYR A 45 -4.42 1.02 11.57
CA TYR A 45 -5.07 2.16 12.21
C TYR A 45 -6.47 1.82 12.74
N GLY A 46 -6.83 2.41 13.87
CA GLY A 46 -8.18 2.35 14.45
C GLY A 46 -8.48 1.12 15.30
N GLU A 47 -7.49 0.24 15.51
CA GLU A 47 -7.60 -0.87 16.45
C GLU A 47 -7.85 -0.36 17.88
N ASN A 48 -8.80 -0.99 18.58
CA ASN A 48 -9.18 -0.73 19.97
C ASN A 48 -9.42 0.76 20.27
N ALA A 49 -9.99 1.48 19.30
CA ALA A 49 -10.19 2.93 19.35
C ALA A 49 -11.11 3.42 20.49
N TRP A 50 -11.80 2.51 21.18
CA TRP A 50 -12.59 2.79 22.39
C TRP A 50 -11.77 2.79 23.69
N THR A 51 -10.47 2.56 23.61
CA THR A 51 -9.52 2.64 24.74
C THR A 51 -8.44 3.68 24.45
N ASP A 52 -7.66 4.07 25.46
CA ASP A 52 -6.50 4.96 25.25
C ASP A 52 -5.34 4.26 24.50
N TRP A 53 -5.32 2.92 24.47
CA TRP A 53 -4.25 2.15 23.83
C TRP A 53 -4.25 2.33 22.31
N GLY A 54 -5.43 2.25 21.66
CA GLY A 54 -5.55 2.34 20.21
C GLY A 54 -5.05 3.65 19.62
N PRO A 55 -5.58 4.81 20.07
CA PRO A 55 -5.09 6.13 19.64
C PRO A 55 -3.60 6.36 19.93
N ALA A 56 -3.05 5.75 20.99
CA ALA A 56 -1.62 5.78 21.27
C ALA A 56 -0.81 4.98 20.23
N GLN A 57 -1.30 3.81 19.79
CA GLN A 57 -0.67 3.06 18.70
C GLN A 57 -0.72 3.82 17.38
N ASP A 58 -1.87 4.41 17.02
CA ASP A 58 -1.97 5.25 15.83
C ASP A 58 -0.96 6.41 15.85
N ALA A 59 -0.78 7.05 17.01
CA ALA A 59 0.21 8.14 17.17
C ALA A 59 1.65 7.62 17.07
N ALA A 60 1.94 6.43 17.59
CA ALA A 60 3.23 5.79 17.42
C ALA A 60 3.50 5.44 15.94
N SER A 61 2.52 4.91 15.22
CA SER A 61 2.57 4.69 13.75
C SER A 61 2.84 6.00 13.00
N ASP A 62 2.24 7.11 13.42
CA ASP A 62 2.51 8.43 12.86
C ASP A 62 4.00 8.83 13.00
N HIS A 63 4.61 8.53 14.15
CA HIS A 63 6.03 8.80 14.40
C HIS A 63 6.97 7.94 13.54
N VAL A 64 6.64 6.67 13.32
CA VAL A 64 7.43 5.77 12.45
C VAL A 64 7.44 6.30 11.02
N MET A 65 6.26 6.57 10.45
CA MET A 65 6.15 7.08 9.08
C MET A 65 6.86 8.44 8.91
N ALA A 66 6.70 9.35 9.88
CA ALA A 66 7.41 10.63 9.84
C ALA A 66 8.94 10.42 9.81
N THR A 67 9.46 9.56 10.68
CA THR A 67 10.89 9.26 10.76
C THR A 67 11.43 8.70 9.44
N VAL A 68 10.73 7.73 8.85
CA VAL A 68 11.12 7.13 7.57
C VAL A 68 11.12 8.17 6.45
N LEU A 69 10.02 8.93 6.31
CA LEU A 69 9.88 9.91 5.23
C LEU A 69 10.89 11.04 5.33
N ASP A 70 11.18 11.52 6.54
CA ASP A 70 12.13 12.62 6.75
C ASP A 70 13.58 12.18 6.53
N ALA A 71 13.89 10.92 6.85
CA ALA A 71 15.24 10.37 6.70
C ALA A 71 15.55 9.94 5.26
N ASP A 72 14.63 9.24 4.59
CA ASP A 72 14.87 8.67 3.27
C ASP A 72 14.43 9.57 2.11
N LYS A 73 13.45 10.46 2.35
CA LYS A 73 12.88 11.39 1.35
C LYS A 73 12.54 10.67 0.04
N PRO A 74 11.63 9.68 0.06
CA PRO A 74 11.29 8.92 -1.12
C PRO A 74 10.58 9.79 -2.17
N ASP A 75 10.74 9.42 -3.43
CA ASP A 75 10.01 10.01 -4.56
C ASP A 75 8.56 9.50 -4.61
N PHE A 76 8.29 8.34 -4.01
CA PHE A 76 7.00 7.67 -4.02
C PHE A 76 6.77 6.81 -2.78
N VAL A 77 5.51 6.61 -2.40
CA VAL A 77 5.12 5.72 -1.31
C VAL A 77 4.16 4.65 -1.82
N VAL A 78 4.38 3.40 -1.40
CA VAL A 78 3.39 2.33 -1.57
C VAL A 78 2.88 1.96 -0.19
N TYR A 79 1.58 2.14 0.02
CA TYR A 79 0.89 1.56 1.17
C TYR A 79 0.43 0.15 0.78
N LEU A 80 1.07 -0.85 1.38
CA LEU A 80 1.05 -2.25 0.94
C LEU A 80 0.11 -3.10 1.79
N GLY A 81 -1.15 -2.67 1.90
CA GLY A 81 -2.22 -3.37 2.61
C GLY A 81 -2.20 -3.23 4.13
N ASP A 82 -3.36 -3.54 4.72
CA ASP A 82 -3.65 -3.46 6.15
C ASP A 82 -3.36 -2.08 6.74
N LEU A 83 -3.88 -1.06 6.06
CA LEU A 83 -3.82 0.32 6.54
C LEU A 83 -4.74 0.50 7.75
N VAL A 84 -5.88 -0.21 7.77
CA VAL A 84 -6.93 -0.09 8.78
C VAL A 84 -7.33 -1.46 9.31
N THR A 85 -7.55 -1.57 10.63
CA THR A 85 -8.07 -2.79 11.27
C THR A 85 -9.60 -2.76 11.26
N ALA A 86 -10.24 -2.91 10.10
CA ALA A 86 -11.67 -2.63 9.96
C ALA A 86 -12.57 -3.51 10.85
N ASN A 87 -12.16 -4.75 11.11
CA ASN A 87 -12.86 -5.65 12.04
C ASN A 87 -12.86 -5.17 13.49
N ASN A 88 -12.02 -4.22 13.85
CA ASN A 88 -11.88 -3.71 15.21
C ASN A 88 -12.22 -2.21 15.31
N VAL A 89 -12.94 -1.69 14.31
CA VAL A 89 -13.31 -0.28 14.20
C VAL A 89 -14.83 -0.16 14.33
N PRO A 90 -15.37 0.27 15.49
CA PRO A 90 -16.80 0.27 15.76
C PRO A 90 -17.44 1.55 15.21
N ILE A 91 -17.26 1.81 13.91
CA ILE A 91 -17.89 2.93 13.21
C ILE A 91 -18.44 2.48 11.86
N PRO A 92 -19.50 3.15 11.38
CA PRO A 92 -20.08 2.83 10.07
C PRO A 92 -19.19 3.22 8.89
N ASN A 93 -18.14 4.01 9.12
CA ASN A 93 -17.28 4.53 8.07
C ASN A 93 -15.83 4.69 8.57
N ALA A 94 -14.94 3.80 8.15
CA ALA A 94 -13.52 3.75 8.51
C ALA A 94 -12.62 4.69 7.69
N THR A 95 -13.19 5.47 6.76
CA THR A 95 -12.40 6.38 5.88
C THR A 95 -11.57 7.42 6.64
N LEU A 96 -11.91 7.73 7.90
CA LEU A 96 -11.09 8.64 8.71
C LEU A 96 -9.73 8.03 9.08
N TYR A 97 -9.68 6.71 9.34
CA TYR A 97 -8.45 6.01 9.66
C TYR A 97 -7.62 5.80 8.40
N TRP A 98 -8.27 5.48 7.29
CA TRP A 98 -7.63 5.48 5.97
C TRP A 98 -6.99 6.82 5.64
N ASP A 99 -7.73 7.92 5.83
CA ASP A 99 -7.23 9.29 5.59
C ASP A 99 -6.04 9.64 6.50
N ARG A 100 -6.07 9.22 7.77
CA ARG A 100 -4.94 9.40 8.70
C ARG A 100 -3.71 8.61 8.24
N ALA A 101 -3.88 7.34 7.87
CA ALA A 101 -2.80 6.47 7.41
C ALA A 101 -2.03 7.08 6.23
N ILE A 102 -2.75 7.60 5.23
CA ILE A 102 -2.14 8.22 4.04
C ILE A 102 -1.66 9.67 4.26
N SER A 103 -2.02 10.28 5.40
CA SER A 103 -1.82 11.72 5.63
C SER A 103 -0.37 12.17 5.65
N HIS A 104 0.59 11.30 5.99
CA HIS A 104 2.00 11.66 6.06
C HIS A 104 2.64 11.88 4.69
N SER A 105 2.23 11.08 3.70
CA SER A 105 2.63 11.28 2.30
C SER A 105 2.01 12.58 1.77
N ARG A 106 0.70 12.76 2.00
CA ARG A 106 -0.04 13.97 1.62
C ARG A 106 0.57 15.25 2.17
N ARG A 107 0.81 15.34 3.48
CA ARG A 107 1.39 16.54 4.11
C ARG A 107 2.80 16.88 3.61
N ARG A 108 3.54 15.89 3.11
CA ARG A 108 4.89 16.07 2.54
C ARG A 108 4.88 16.26 1.03
N GLY A 109 3.71 16.22 0.38
CA GLY A 109 3.61 16.30 -1.08
C GLY A 109 4.24 15.12 -1.81
N VAL A 110 4.43 13.99 -1.12
CA VAL A 110 5.00 12.78 -1.72
C VAL A 110 3.84 12.00 -2.35
N PRO A 111 3.87 11.71 -3.66
CA PRO A 111 2.83 10.90 -4.29
C PRO A 111 2.85 9.48 -3.75
N TRP A 112 1.70 8.81 -3.73
CA TRP A 112 1.59 7.44 -3.22
C TRP A 112 0.62 6.60 -4.03
N SER A 113 0.61 5.29 -3.78
CA SER A 113 -0.47 4.39 -4.17
C SER A 113 -0.78 3.38 -3.07
N THR A 114 -1.97 2.78 -3.13
CA THR A 114 -2.48 1.87 -2.11
C THR A 114 -2.89 0.52 -2.70
N VAL A 115 -2.54 -0.56 -2.00
CA VAL A 115 -3.07 -1.91 -2.20
C VAL A 115 -3.85 -2.30 -0.96
N PHE A 116 -4.92 -3.06 -1.13
CA PHE A 116 -5.68 -3.59 0.01
C PHE A 116 -5.06 -4.85 0.60
N GLY A 117 -5.09 -4.93 1.92
CA GLY A 117 -4.85 -6.15 2.69
C GLY A 117 -6.14 -6.73 3.27
N ASN A 118 -6.04 -7.87 3.95
CA ASN A 118 -7.19 -8.62 4.44
C ASN A 118 -7.96 -7.89 5.56
N HIS A 119 -7.33 -6.99 6.32
CA HIS A 119 -8.00 -6.26 7.40
C HIS A 119 -8.78 -5.04 6.93
N ASP A 120 -8.45 -4.47 5.77
CA ASP A 120 -8.92 -3.14 5.37
C ASP A 120 -10.45 -3.02 5.20
N ASP A 121 -11.13 -4.13 4.90
CA ASP A 121 -12.60 -4.18 4.76
C ASP A 121 -13.25 -5.35 5.51
N MET A 122 -12.54 -5.93 6.46
CA MET A 122 -13.07 -7.05 7.24
C MET A 122 -14.31 -6.62 8.05
N PRO A 123 -15.37 -7.45 8.14
CA PRO A 123 -16.54 -7.15 8.96
C PRO A 123 -16.17 -6.94 10.43
N PHE A 124 -16.91 -6.06 11.11
CA PHE A 124 -16.69 -5.81 12.55
C PHE A 124 -16.85 -7.10 13.36
N GLU A 125 -15.84 -7.41 14.16
CA GLU A 125 -15.79 -8.53 15.09
C GLU A 125 -16.04 -8.01 16.51
N TRP A 126 -16.99 -8.64 17.20
CA TRP A 126 -17.36 -8.24 18.54
C TRP A 126 -16.28 -8.64 19.55
N PRO A 127 -15.68 -7.69 20.29
CA PRO A 127 -14.65 -8.02 21.26
C PRO A 127 -15.25 -8.86 22.41
N PRO A 128 -14.73 -10.06 22.73
CA PRO A 128 -15.30 -10.92 23.76
C PRO A 128 -15.38 -10.25 25.14
N GLU A 129 -14.43 -9.36 25.46
CA GLU A 129 -14.35 -8.63 26.71
C GLU A 129 -15.51 -7.64 26.93
N TRP A 130 -16.18 -7.21 25.86
CA TRP A 130 -17.41 -6.39 25.95
C TRP A 130 -18.59 -7.15 26.58
N PHE A 131 -18.51 -8.49 26.62
CA PHE A 131 -19.51 -9.36 27.25
C PHE A 131 -19.10 -9.83 28.66
N SER A 132 -18.04 -9.22 29.22
CA SER A 132 -17.66 -9.41 30.62
C SER A 132 -18.54 -8.58 31.57
N PRO A 133 -18.48 -8.79 32.91
CA PRO A 133 -19.20 -7.95 33.87
C PRO A 133 -18.82 -6.46 33.84
N ALA A 134 -17.69 -6.09 33.22
CA ALA A 134 -17.31 -4.69 33.00
C ALA A 134 -18.23 -3.99 31.98
N GLY A 135 -18.91 -4.77 31.13
CA GLY A 135 -19.82 -4.30 30.10
C GLY A 135 -19.14 -3.71 28.87
N ILE A 136 -19.97 -3.16 27.98
CA ILE A 136 -19.52 -2.51 26.74
C ILE A 136 -18.93 -1.13 27.09
N PRO A 137 -17.69 -0.80 26.68
CA PRO A 137 -17.11 0.51 26.91
C PRO A 137 -17.88 1.61 26.16
N PRO A 138 -17.80 2.89 26.59
CA PRO A 138 -18.45 3.98 25.87
C PRO A 138 -17.98 4.05 24.42
N VAL A 139 -18.91 3.90 23.46
CA VAL A 139 -18.60 3.98 22.03
C VAL A 139 -18.87 5.40 21.53
N HIS A 140 -17.85 6.04 20.96
CA HIS A 140 -17.96 7.37 20.37
C HIS A 140 -18.30 7.28 18.89
N CYS A 141 -19.54 7.58 18.52
CA CYS A 141 -20.02 7.46 17.16
C CYS A 141 -20.00 8.83 16.47
N LEU A 142 -19.12 8.96 15.49
CA LEU A 142 -18.78 10.24 14.83
C LEU A 142 -19.87 10.81 13.91
N SER A 143 -21.09 10.26 13.93
CA SER A 143 -22.21 10.74 13.10
C SER A 143 -23.39 11.20 13.97
N ALA A 144 -23.70 12.49 13.88
CA ALA A 144 -24.88 13.12 14.49
C ALA A 144 -26.21 12.53 13.98
N ALA A 145 -26.21 11.83 12.83
CA ALA A 145 -27.40 11.19 12.27
C ALA A 145 -27.72 9.83 12.92
N ALA A 146 -26.75 9.19 13.60
CA ALA A 146 -26.94 7.91 14.29
C ALA A 146 -27.53 8.06 15.70
N MET A 147 -27.57 9.28 16.25
CA MET A 147 -28.12 9.50 17.59
C MET A 147 -29.65 9.53 17.64
N GLN A 148 -30.37 9.57 16.50
CA GLN A 148 -31.81 9.84 16.53
C GLN A 148 -32.74 8.62 16.58
N THR A 149 -32.36 7.39 16.21
CA THR A 149 -33.32 6.25 16.35
C THR A 149 -32.75 4.84 16.50
N SER A 150 -31.44 4.61 16.38
CA SER A 150 -30.84 3.29 16.57
C SER A 150 -29.35 3.47 16.81
N GLY A 151 -28.77 2.79 17.79
CA GLY A 151 -27.35 2.90 18.16
C GLY A 151 -26.37 2.73 16.99
N CYS A 152 -25.08 2.84 17.29
CA CYS A 152 -24.02 2.85 16.30
C CYS A 152 -24.08 1.64 15.36
N SER A 153 -24.03 1.90 14.04
CA SER A 153 -24.04 0.84 13.04
C SER A 153 -22.61 0.41 12.73
N PHE A 154 -22.30 -0.87 12.91
CA PHE A 154 -20.97 -1.45 12.69
C PHE A 154 -20.97 -2.32 11.43
N ARG A 155 -21.13 -1.67 10.25
CA ARG A 155 -21.24 -2.36 8.96
C ARG A 155 -19.91 -2.48 8.19
N GLY A 156 -18.81 -1.98 8.76
CA GLY A 156 -17.52 -1.86 8.07
C GLY A 156 -17.56 -0.84 6.92
N THR A 157 -16.47 -0.75 6.17
CA THR A 157 -16.39 0.12 4.98
C THR A 157 -15.82 -0.70 3.82
N PRO A 158 -16.56 -0.86 2.72
CA PRO A 158 -16.07 -1.62 1.57
C PRO A 158 -14.79 -1.01 0.97
N ARG A 159 -13.87 -1.85 0.46
CA ARG A 159 -12.64 -1.41 -0.25
C ARG A 159 -12.92 -0.35 -1.31
N ILE A 160 -13.99 -0.52 -2.08
CA ILE A 160 -14.36 0.43 -3.13
C ILE A 160 -14.72 1.82 -2.58
N GLU A 161 -15.29 1.91 -1.37
CA GLU A 161 -15.59 3.19 -0.72
C GLU A 161 -14.32 3.83 -0.14
N LEU A 162 -13.40 3.03 0.42
CA LEU A 162 -12.08 3.49 0.85
C LEU A 162 -11.29 4.08 -0.33
N MET A 163 -11.18 3.33 -1.43
CA MET A 163 -10.51 3.78 -2.66
C MET A 163 -11.15 5.03 -3.25
N LYS A 164 -12.49 5.08 -3.35
CA LYS A 164 -13.20 6.28 -3.83
C LYS A 164 -12.93 7.49 -2.94
N THR A 165 -12.82 7.30 -1.62
CA THR A 165 -12.56 8.40 -0.69
C THR A 165 -11.15 8.94 -0.85
N GLU A 166 -10.14 8.07 -0.98
CA GLU A 166 -8.78 8.45 -1.35
C GLU A 166 -8.76 9.25 -2.66
N LEU A 167 -9.37 8.70 -3.72
CA LEU A 167 -9.36 9.35 -5.04
C LEU A 167 -10.14 10.67 -5.06
N ASN A 168 -11.21 10.82 -4.28
CA ASN A 168 -12.00 12.05 -4.25
C ASN A 168 -11.35 13.15 -3.40
N ARG A 169 -10.73 12.80 -2.27
CA ARG A 169 -10.06 13.77 -1.39
C ARG A 169 -8.72 14.19 -1.98
N ASP A 170 -7.93 13.22 -2.41
CA ASP A 170 -6.57 13.46 -2.90
C ASP A 170 -6.55 13.71 -4.40
N GLY A 171 -7.65 13.45 -5.13
CA GLY A 171 -7.85 13.95 -6.48
C GLY A 171 -7.96 15.48 -6.56
N ALA A 172 -8.21 16.16 -5.43
CA ALA A 172 -8.08 17.61 -5.33
C ALA A 172 -6.62 18.08 -5.27
N ASP A 173 -5.72 17.28 -4.68
CA ASP A 173 -4.28 17.58 -4.53
C ASP A 173 -3.39 16.89 -5.60
N GLY A 174 -3.93 15.90 -6.31
CA GLY A 174 -3.25 15.17 -7.39
C GLY A 174 -2.10 14.27 -6.94
N LEU A 175 -2.10 13.80 -5.69
CA LEU A 175 -0.98 13.02 -5.13
C LEU A 175 -1.20 11.50 -5.18
N SER A 176 -2.41 11.01 -4.95
CA SER A 176 -2.71 9.57 -5.09
C SER A 176 -2.59 9.14 -6.56
N ARG A 177 -1.88 8.03 -6.76
CA ARG A 177 -1.70 7.32 -8.03
C ARG A 177 -2.43 5.99 -8.04
N SER A 178 -3.24 5.73 -7.03
CA SER A 178 -4.10 4.56 -7.00
C SER A 178 -5.15 4.65 -8.11
N SER A 179 -5.70 3.50 -8.48
CA SER A 179 -6.87 3.43 -9.37
C SER A 179 -7.77 2.30 -8.93
N VAL A 180 -9.07 2.46 -9.17
CA VAL A 180 -9.97 1.30 -9.21
C VAL A 180 -9.59 0.49 -10.44
N GLY A 181 -9.36 -0.81 -10.25
CA GLY A 181 -9.06 -1.72 -11.33
C GLY A 181 -10.23 -1.93 -12.30
N PRO A 182 -10.01 -2.66 -13.40
CA PRO A 182 -11.06 -2.99 -14.34
C PRO A 182 -12.23 -3.73 -13.68
N GLN A 183 -13.46 -3.46 -14.14
CA GLN A 183 -14.68 -4.00 -13.55
C GLN A 183 -14.72 -5.54 -13.60
N GLU A 184 -14.10 -6.15 -14.61
CA GLU A 184 -14.00 -7.59 -14.77
C GLU A 184 -13.14 -8.29 -13.71
N LEU A 185 -12.39 -7.54 -12.90
CA LEU A 185 -11.60 -8.07 -11.79
C LEU A 185 -12.32 -8.02 -10.44
N TRP A 186 -13.56 -7.52 -10.41
CA TRP A 186 -14.39 -7.53 -9.20
C TRP A 186 -14.50 -8.96 -8.63
N PRO A 187 -14.35 -9.16 -7.30
CA PRO A 187 -14.34 -8.16 -6.24
C PRO A 187 -13.02 -7.41 -5.98
N GLY A 188 -11.91 -7.76 -6.62
CA GLY A 188 -10.62 -7.10 -6.39
C GLY A 188 -10.61 -5.63 -6.86
N VAL A 189 -10.21 -4.71 -5.98
CA VAL A 189 -10.29 -3.26 -6.23
C VAL A 189 -8.95 -2.68 -6.67
N SER A 190 -7.87 -2.93 -5.93
CA SER A 190 -6.55 -2.35 -6.22
C SER A 190 -5.78 -3.16 -7.26
N ASN A 191 -6.21 -3.09 -8.52
CA ASN A 191 -5.58 -3.77 -9.65
C ASN A 191 -5.22 -2.77 -10.77
N TYR A 192 -3.97 -2.32 -10.81
CA TYR A 192 -3.53 -1.31 -11.76
C TYR A 192 -2.01 -1.34 -11.99
N VAL A 193 -1.55 -0.59 -12.99
CA VAL A 193 -0.14 -0.48 -13.36
C VAL A 193 0.26 0.99 -13.45
N LEU A 194 1.39 1.33 -12.84
CA LEU A 194 1.98 2.66 -12.90
C LEU A 194 3.26 2.65 -13.73
N GLN A 195 3.44 3.69 -14.52
CA GLN A 195 4.65 3.92 -15.31
C GLN A 195 5.49 5.00 -14.63
N VAL A 196 6.77 4.72 -14.44
CA VAL A 196 7.76 5.72 -14.04
C VAL A 196 8.59 6.07 -15.26
N LEU A 197 8.53 7.34 -15.66
CA LEU A 197 9.17 7.83 -16.88
C LEU A 197 10.68 8.03 -16.67
N SER A 198 11.45 7.81 -17.74
CA SER A 198 12.89 8.04 -17.79
C SER A 198 13.25 9.49 -17.48
N HIS A 199 14.41 9.71 -16.83
CA HIS A 199 14.96 11.07 -16.68
C HIS A 199 15.62 11.58 -17.98
N GLU A 200 16.11 10.68 -18.85
CA GLU A 200 16.75 11.02 -20.13
C GLU A 200 15.74 11.17 -21.27
N LYS A 201 14.73 10.30 -21.32
CA LYS A 201 13.72 10.26 -22.39
C LYS A 201 12.35 10.59 -21.83
N GLN A 202 11.94 11.85 -21.99
CA GLN A 202 10.86 12.41 -21.18
C GLN A 202 9.51 11.67 -21.24
N GLN A 203 9.21 10.93 -22.31
CA GLN A 203 7.93 10.23 -22.50
C GLN A 203 8.05 8.71 -22.44
N ASP A 204 9.26 8.16 -22.27
CA ASP A 204 9.47 6.72 -22.29
C ASP A 204 9.38 6.16 -20.87
N PRO A 205 8.57 5.12 -20.61
CA PRO A 205 8.58 4.40 -19.34
C PRO A 205 9.92 3.67 -19.16
N ALA A 206 10.52 3.86 -17.99
CA ALA A 206 11.76 3.21 -17.56
C ALA A 206 11.55 2.17 -16.45
N LEU A 207 10.37 2.16 -15.82
CA LEU A 207 9.97 1.16 -14.82
C LEU A 207 8.44 1.02 -14.86
N LEU A 208 7.94 -0.22 -14.74
CA LEU A 208 6.53 -0.50 -14.48
C LEU A 208 6.35 -1.04 -13.07
N MET A 209 5.34 -0.54 -12.37
CA MET A 209 4.94 -1.02 -11.04
C MET A 209 3.53 -1.58 -11.14
N TYR A 210 3.37 -2.88 -10.88
CA TYR A 210 2.06 -3.55 -10.90
C TYR A 210 1.55 -3.73 -9.47
N PHE A 211 0.28 -3.39 -9.28
CA PHE A 211 -0.43 -3.49 -8.02
C PHE A 211 -1.56 -4.49 -8.21
N LEU A 212 -1.59 -5.51 -7.35
CA LEU A 212 -2.57 -6.59 -7.40
C LEU A 212 -3.25 -6.71 -6.04
N ASP A 213 -4.57 -6.83 -6.07
CA ASP A 213 -5.39 -7.07 -4.88
C ASP A 213 -5.35 -8.56 -4.53
N SER A 214 -4.65 -8.94 -3.46
CA SER A 214 -4.53 -10.34 -3.02
C SER A 214 -5.74 -10.84 -2.23
N GLY A 215 -6.75 -9.99 -2.02
CA GLY A 215 -7.99 -10.34 -1.33
C GLY A 215 -7.92 -10.37 0.19
N GLY A 216 -8.69 -11.27 0.79
CA GLY A 216 -8.97 -11.31 2.22
C GLY A 216 -10.12 -10.40 2.65
N GLY A 217 -10.40 -10.38 3.96
CA GLY A 217 -11.47 -9.57 4.53
C GLY A 217 -12.84 -10.03 4.08
N SER A 218 -13.43 -9.34 3.09
CA SER A 218 -14.77 -9.68 2.58
C SER A 218 -14.79 -10.75 1.48
N TYR A 219 -13.64 -11.23 1.00
CA TYR A 219 -13.52 -12.29 -0.02
C TYR A 219 -12.21 -13.10 0.11
N PRO A 220 -12.03 -14.22 -0.63
CA PRO A 220 -10.91 -15.14 -0.42
C PRO A 220 -9.53 -14.51 -0.61
N GLU A 221 -8.53 -15.04 0.12
CA GLU A 221 -7.14 -14.59 0.10
C GLU A 221 -6.38 -15.20 -1.09
N VAL A 222 -6.73 -14.79 -2.31
CA VAL A 222 -6.13 -15.31 -3.56
C VAL A 222 -5.93 -14.21 -4.60
N ILE A 223 -4.85 -14.33 -5.38
CA ILE A 223 -4.77 -13.71 -6.70
C ILE A 223 -5.48 -14.62 -7.71
N SER A 224 -6.60 -14.14 -8.26
CA SER A 224 -7.46 -14.92 -9.14
C SER A 224 -6.86 -15.15 -10.54
N SER A 225 -7.30 -16.20 -11.23
CA SER A 225 -6.94 -16.42 -12.64
C SER A 225 -7.40 -15.29 -13.57
N ALA A 226 -8.41 -14.49 -13.18
CA ALA A 226 -8.80 -13.29 -13.92
C ALA A 226 -7.72 -12.20 -13.84
N GLN A 227 -7.16 -11.97 -12.64
CA GLN A 227 -6.03 -11.06 -12.45
C GLN A 227 -4.77 -11.55 -13.16
N VAL A 228 -4.50 -12.86 -13.17
CA VAL A 228 -3.37 -13.44 -13.91
C VAL A 228 -3.51 -13.16 -15.43
N ARG A 229 -4.70 -13.38 -16.00
CA ARG A 229 -4.96 -13.07 -17.42
C ARG A 229 -4.86 -11.57 -17.71
N TRP A 230 -5.37 -10.74 -16.81
CA TRP A 230 -5.26 -9.29 -16.93
C TRP A 230 -3.79 -8.84 -16.91
N PHE A 231 -2.98 -9.33 -15.97
CA PHE A 231 -1.54 -9.08 -15.95
C PHE A 231 -0.87 -9.50 -17.26
N GLY A 232 -1.19 -10.69 -17.78
CA GLY A 232 -0.69 -11.15 -19.08
C GLY A 232 -1.02 -10.18 -20.21
N ASN A 233 -2.27 -9.72 -20.30
CA ASN A 233 -2.70 -8.76 -21.32
C ASN A 233 -2.02 -7.39 -21.17
N GLN A 234 -1.97 -6.84 -19.94
CA GLN A 234 -1.33 -5.54 -19.69
C GLN A 234 0.17 -5.58 -19.97
N SER A 235 0.85 -6.61 -19.49
CA SER A 235 2.30 -6.76 -19.66
C SER A 235 2.69 -6.98 -21.13
N GLN A 236 1.89 -7.71 -21.91
CA GLN A 236 2.08 -7.85 -23.35
C GLN A 236 1.82 -6.53 -24.10
N SER A 237 0.84 -5.74 -23.66
CA SER A 237 0.52 -4.46 -24.30
C SER A 237 1.54 -3.37 -24.00
N LEU A 238 2.01 -3.29 -22.75
CA LEU A 238 2.89 -2.21 -22.28
C LEU A 238 4.37 -2.52 -22.50
N ASN A 239 4.74 -3.79 -22.46
CA ASN A 239 6.13 -4.22 -22.48
C ASN A 239 6.26 -5.58 -23.20
N PRO A 240 5.89 -5.66 -24.49
CA PRO A 240 5.83 -6.91 -25.25
C PRO A 240 7.17 -7.67 -25.28
N ASP A 241 8.27 -6.93 -25.31
CA ASP A 241 9.62 -7.49 -25.41
C ASP A 241 10.29 -7.67 -24.03
N GLY A 242 9.60 -7.35 -22.93
CA GLY A 242 10.17 -7.44 -21.58
C GLY A 242 11.42 -6.57 -21.36
N ARG A 243 11.50 -5.41 -22.03
CA ARG A 243 12.66 -4.50 -21.97
C ARG A 243 12.62 -3.55 -20.79
N ILE A 244 11.42 -3.18 -20.35
CA ILE A 244 11.22 -2.30 -19.20
C ILE A 244 11.22 -3.18 -17.95
N PRO A 245 12.01 -2.88 -16.91
CA PRO A 245 11.97 -3.61 -15.65
C PRO A 245 10.61 -3.43 -14.94
N GLU A 246 10.20 -4.46 -14.20
CA GLU A 246 8.89 -4.55 -13.56
C GLU A 246 9.03 -4.93 -12.09
N LEU A 247 8.35 -4.18 -11.21
CA LEU A 247 8.20 -4.48 -9.78
C LEU A 247 6.74 -4.75 -9.46
N ILE A 248 6.48 -5.73 -8.60
CA ILE A 248 5.13 -6.19 -8.29
C ILE A 248 4.84 -5.97 -6.81
N PHE A 249 3.62 -5.54 -6.51
CA PHE A 249 3.16 -5.22 -5.17
C PHE A 249 1.79 -5.86 -4.93
N TRP A 250 1.67 -6.68 -3.89
CA TRP A 250 0.40 -7.13 -3.33
C TRP A 250 0.56 -7.35 -1.83
N HIS A 251 -0.52 -7.62 -1.09
CA HIS A 251 -0.41 -7.71 0.37
C HIS A 251 -0.05 -9.11 0.90
N ILE A 252 -0.87 -10.12 0.63
CA ILE A 252 -0.75 -11.47 1.21
C ILE A 252 0.28 -12.31 0.43
N PRO A 253 1.32 -12.87 1.04
CA PRO A 253 2.35 -13.64 0.33
C PRO A 253 1.76 -14.84 -0.41
N SER A 254 2.28 -15.15 -1.60
CA SER A 254 1.86 -16.38 -2.29
C SER A 254 2.48 -17.63 -1.64
N THR A 255 1.98 -18.81 -1.97
CA THR A 255 2.57 -20.08 -1.51
C THR A 255 4.04 -20.28 -1.93
N ALA A 256 4.54 -19.51 -2.90
CA ALA A 256 5.96 -19.51 -3.26
C ALA A 256 6.86 -18.96 -2.14
N TYR A 257 6.35 -18.04 -1.30
CA TYR A 257 7.09 -17.52 -0.15
C TYR A 257 7.38 -18.62 0.87
N VAL A 258 6.43 -19.54 1.12
CA VAL A 258 6.64 -20.71 1.99
C VAL A 258 7.78 -21.60 1.47
N LYS A 259 7.90 -21.75 0.14
CA LYS A 259 8.92 -22.62 -0.47
C LYS A 259 10.34 -22.10 -0.27
N VAL A 260 10.51 -20.77 -0.22
CA VAL A 260 11.82 -20.13 -0.06
C VAL A 260 12.07 -19.62 1.35
N ALA A 261 11.06 -19.64 2.22
CA ALA A 261 11.13 -19.15 3.58
C ALA A 261 12.30 -19.83 4.32
N PRO A 262 13.21 -19.06 4.92
CA PRO A 262 14.12 -19.58 5.92
C PRO A 262 13.31 -20.17 7.08
N LYS A 263 13.84 -21.18 7.77
CA LYS A 263 13.14 -21.76 8.91
C LYS A 263 13.05 -20.71 10.03
N SER A 264 11.87 -20.46 10.55
CA SER A 264 11.56 -19.40 11.54
C SER A 264 12.49 -19.38 12.76
N LYS A 265 12.98 -20.54 13.20
CA LYS A 265 13.88 -20.70 14.36
C LYS A 265 15.37 -20.75 14.01
N THR A 266 15.74 -20.39 12.79
CA THR A 266 17.13 -20.43 12.32
C THR A 266 17.59 -19.06 11.86
N GLU A 267 18.91 -18.81 11.91
CA GLU A 267 19.48 -17.62 11.33
C GLU A 267 19.26 -17.61 9.81
N ILE A 268 18.97 -16.43 9.25
CA ILE A 268 18.81 -16.29 7.81
C ILE A 268 20.17 -16.46 7.13
N CYS A 269 20.26 -17.45 6.24
CA CYS A 269 21.46 -17.70 5.47
C CYS A 269 21.40 -17.01 4.12
N LYS A 270 22.56 -16.54 3.63
CA LYS A 270 22.71 -16.11 2.24
C LYS A 270 22.23 -17.24 1.30
N PRO A 271 21.55 -16.91 0.19
CA PRO A 271 21.39 -15.57 -0.40
C PRO A 271 20.24 -14.72 0.17
N CYS A 272 19.48 -15.22 1.14
CA CYS A 272 18.42 -14.43 1.77
C CYS A 272 18.98 -13.38 2.74
N VAL A 273 18.28 -12.25 2.89
CA VAL A 273 18.66 -11.15 3.79
C VAL A 273 17.40 -10.57 4.44
N GLY A 274 17.41 -10.42 5.77
CA GLY A 274 16.23 -9.97 6.52
C GLY A 274 16.12 -10.49 7.95
N SER A 275 14.94 -10.35 8.51
CA SER A 275 14.52 -10.85 9.82
C SER A 275 13.29 -11.75 9.67
N LEU A 276 13.23 -12.78 10.51
CA LEU A 276 12.12 -13.73 10.61
C LEU A 276 11.26 -13.52 11.86
N ASN A 277 11.88 -12.99 12.92
CA ASN A 277 11.25 -12.78 14.23
C ASN A 277 10.43 -13.97 14.75
N GLU A 278 10.91 -15.19 14.50
CA GLU A 278 10.26 -16.46 14.86
C GLU A 278 8.86 -16.68 14.25
N GLU A 279 8.53 -15.97 13.18
CA GLU A 279 7.27 -16.11 12.46
C GLU A 279 7.42 -17.03 11.24
N ASP A 280 6.40 -17.86 11.00
CA ASP A 280 6.25 -18.63 9.77
C ASP A 280 5.39 -17.85 8.76
N VAL A 281 5.66 -18.02 7.46
CA VAL A 281 4.86 -17.37 6.41
C VAL A 281 3.39 -17.82 6.47
N ALA A 282 2.47 -16.86 6.43
CA ALA A 282 1.03 -17.08 6.29
C ALA A 282 0.62 -16.79 4.83
N PRO A 283 0.58 -17.80 3.95
CA PRO A 283 0.35 -17.59 2.53
C PRO A 283 -1.13 -17.44 2.17
N GLN A 284 -1.38 -16.92 0.97
CA GLN A 284 -2.63 -17.03 0.23
C GLN A 284 -3.19 -18.46 0.27
N GLU A 285 -4.53 -18.58 0.31
CA GLU A 285 -5.26 -19.85 0.40
C GLU A 285 -4.95 -20.82 -0.75
N ALA A 286 -4.67 -20.28 -1.94
CA ALA A 286 -4.40 -21.05 -3.14
C ALA A 286 -3.54 -20.27 -4.15
N GLU A 287 -2.90 -21.00 -5.07
CA GLU A 287 -2.12 -20.45 -6.18
C GLU A 287 -2.85 -20.77 -7.50
N TRP A 288 -3.06 -19.75 -8.35
CA TRP A 288 -3.85 -19.84 -9.58
C TRP A 288 -3.08 -19.45 -10.85
N GLY A 289 -1.75 -19.60 -10.84
CA GLY A 289 -0.84 -19.36 -11.96
C GLY A 289 -0.17 -17.99 -11.99
N VAL A 290 -0.29 -17.17 -10.93
CA VAL A 290 0.37 -15.85 -10.87
C VAL A 290 1.88 -16.01 -10.79
N MET A 291 2.37 -16.95 -9.97
CA MET A 291 3.81 -17.14 -9.79
C MET A 291 4.45 -17.70 -11.07
N ASP A 292 3.76 -18.61 -11.75
CA ASP A 292 4.18 -19.12 -13.06
C ASP A 292 4.26 -18.02 -14.12
N ALA A 293 3.29 -17.09 -14.13
CA ALA A 293 3.26 -15.98 -15.08
C ALA A 293 4.42 -14.99 -14.83
N LEU A 294 4.72 -14.70 -13.56
CA LEU A 294 5.78 -13.77 -13.16
C LEU A 294 7.18 -14.36 -13.35
N ALA A 295 7.40 -15.62 -12.94
CA ALA A 295 8.70 -16.27 -13.03
C ALA A 295 9.20 -16.45 -14.48
N LYS A 296 8.28 -16.65 -15.43
CA LYS A 296 8.60 -16.75 -16.86
C LYS A 296 9.00 -15.41 -17.49
N ARG A 297 8.76 -14.30 -16.81
CA ARG A 297 8.93 -12.94 -17.35
C ARG A 297 10.18 -12.28 -16.77
N SER A 298 11.27 -12.29 -17.54
CA SER A 298 12.59 -11.82 -17.10
C SER A 298 12.67 -10.32 -16.77
N SER A 299 11.68 -9.52 -17.18
CA SER A 299 11.54 -8.11 -16.78
C SER A 299 11.11 -7.96 -15.32
N VAL A 300 10.43 -8.94 -14.73
CA VAL A 300 10.02 -8.92 -13.32
C VAL A 300 11.25 -9.15 -12.44
N LYS A 301 11.53 -8.21 -11.54
CA LYS A 301 12.73 -8.24 -10.69
C LYS A 301 12.44 -8.62 -9.26
N ALA A 302 11.37 -8.07 -8.70
CA ALA A 302 10.97 -8.36 -7.33
C ALA A 302 9.46 -8.24 -7.14
N ILE A 303 8.98 -9.00 -6.17
CA ILE A 303 7.62 -8.98 -5.66
C ILE A 303 7.71 -8.57 -4.19
N PHE A 304 6.92 -7.58 -3.79
CA PHE A 304 6.87 -7.07 -2.43
C PHE A 304 5.50 -7.35 -1.80
N VAL A 305 5.52 -7.82 -0.54
CA VAL A 305 4.34 -8.22 0.25
C VAL A 305 4.38 -7.70 1.69
N GLY A 306 3.26 -7.69 2.40
CA GLY A 306 3.14 -7.35 3.83
C GLY A 306 2.67 -8.56 4.63
N HIS A 307 1.61 -8.38 5.44
CA HIS A 307 0.76 -9.40 6.09
C HIS A 307 1.39 -10.12 7.29
N ASN A 308 2.64 -10.58 7.14
CA ASN A 308 3.39 -11.18 8.24
C ASN A 308 4.22 -10.11 8.97
N HIS A 309 3.86 -9.80 10.22
CA HIS A 309 4.37 -8.61 10.91
C HIS A 309 5.82 -8.76 11.42
N GLY A 310 6.27 -9.99 11.56
CA GLY A 310 7.61 -10.37 11.98
C GLY A 310 8.58 -10.58 10.82
N LEU A 311 8.11 -10.62 9.58
CA LEU A 311 8.95 -10.90 8.41
C LEU A 311 9.35 -9.61 7.70
N ASP A 312 10.64 -9.48 7.36
CA ASP A 312 11.11 -8.40 6.48
C ASP A 312 12.24 -8.86 5.54
N TRP A 313 12.25 -10.14 5.20
CA TRP A 313 13.30 -10.73 4.39
C TRP A 313 13.03 -10.67 2.89
N CYS A 314 14.12 -10.70 2.13
CA CYS A 314 14.14 -10.95 0.70
C CYS A 314 14.90 -12.26 0.41
N CYS A 315 14.32 -13.14 -0.40
CA CYS A 315 14.94 -14.38 -0.87
C CYS A 315 14.81 -14.51 -2.39
N PRO A 316 15.80 -15.13 -3.07
CA PRO A 316 15.70 -15.38 -4.50
C PRO A 316 14.70 -16.50 -4.79
N TYR A 317 13.95 -16.32 -5.87
CA TYR A 317 13.03 -17.30 -6.43
C TYR A 317 13.20 -17.31 -7.95
N GLU A 318 13.82 -18.38 -8.47
CA GLU A 318 14.20 -18.49 -9.88
C GLU A 318 15.06 -17.31 -10.37
N LYS A 319 14.47 -16.38 -11.15
CA LYS A 319 15.12 -15.19 -11.73
C LYS A 319 14.63 -13.87 -11.13
N LEU A 320 13.84 -13.94 -10.06
CA LEU A 320 13.28 -12.77 -9.35
C LEU A 320 13.47 -12.91 -7.84
N TRP A 321 13.06 -11.88 -7.10
CA TRP A 321 13.12 -11.83 -5.64
C TRP A 321 11.72 -11.78 -5.01
N LEU A 322 11.56 -12.51 -3.91
CA LEU A 322 10.37 -12.46 -3.05
C LEU A 322 10.74 -11.73 -1.77
N CYS A 323 10.03 -10.64 -1.46
CA CYS A 323 10.40 -9.72 -0.40
C CYS A 323 9.21 -9.34 0.49
N PHE A 324 9.33 -9.57 1.79
CA PHE A 324 8.45 -8.94 2.77
C PHE A 324 8.85 -7.48 3.00
N ALA A 325 7.87 -6.60 3.07
CA ALA A 325 7.98 -5.31 3.71
C ALA A 325 8.04 -5.51 5.23
N ARG A 326 8.48 -4.49 5.96
CA ARG A 326 8.46 -4.52 7.43
C ARG A 326 7.14 -3.93 7.94
N HIS A 327 6.60 -4.56 8.98
CA HIS A 327 5.52 -4.02 9.79
C HIS A 327 5.80 -2.59 10.24
N THR A 328 5.04 -1.65 9.71
CA THR A 328 5.25 -0.22 9.97
C THR A 328 4.42 0.26 11.14
N GLY A 329 3.20 -0.26 11.29
CA GLY A 329 2.25 0.18 12.31
C GLY A 329 2.60 -0.32 13.70
N HIS A 330 2.20 0.44 14.72
CA HIS A 330 2.17 -0.04 16.10
C HIS A 330 0.88 -0.81 16.44
N GLY A 331 -0.15 -0.73 15.59
CA GLY A 331 -1.30 -1.64 15.64
C GLY A 331 -0.96 -3.04 15.10
N GLY A 332 -1.92 -3.95 15.16
CA GLY A 332 -1.75 -5.35 14.79
C GLY A 332 -0.97 -6.14 15.85
N TYR A 333 -0.63 -7.39 15.53
CA TYR A 333 0.12 -8.25 16.46
C TYR A 333 1.63 -8.01 16.41
N GLY A 334 2.31 -8.48 17.47
CA GLY A 334 3.77 -8.45 17.60
C GLY A 334 4.33 -7.16 18.22
N ASP A 335 5.46 -7.27 18.90
CA ASP A 335 6.14 -6.18 19.64
C ASP A 335 7.52 -5.84 19.08
N TRP A 336 7.85 -6.35 17.88
CA TRP A 336 9.13 -6.13 17.23
C TRP A 336 9.37 -4.65 16.84
N PRO A 337 10.62 -4.17 16.77
CA PRO A 337 10.90 -2.79 16.38
C PRO A 337 10.23 -2.39 15.05
N ARG A 338 9.65 -1.20 14.95
CA ARG A 338 8.94 -0.79 13.72
C ARG A 338 9.87 -0.17 12.69
N GLY A 339 9.46 -0.22 11.44
CA GLY A 339 10.23 0.32 10.33
C GLY A 339 9.52 0.15 9.00
N ALA A 340 10.23 0.44 7.92
CA ALA A 340 9.71 0.33 6.56
C ALA A 340 10.79 -0.18 5.62
N ARG A 341 10.38 -0.85 4.55
CA ARG A 341 11.29 -1.20 3.46
C ARG A 341 11.46 -0.01 2.54
N ILE A 342 12.70 0.32 2.21
CA ILE A 342 13.05 1.27 1.16
C ILE A 342 13.51 0.49 -0.07
N VAL A 343 13.09 0.95 -1.24
CA VAL A 343 13.50 0.43 -2.54
C VAL A 343 14.02 1.59 -3.38
N GLU A 344 15.32 1.61 -3.68
CA GLU A 344 15.96 2.59 -4.55
C GLU A 344 16.30 1.94 -5.89
N ILE A 345 15.74 2.50 -6.96
CA ILE A 345 15.95 2.05 -8.33
C ILE A 345 16.89 3.02 -9.02
N ALA A 346 17.96 2.51 -9.63
CA ALA A 346 18.79 3.25 -10.57
C ALA A 346 18.34 2.94 -12.01
N GLU A 347 18.20 3.97 -12.85
CA GLU A 347 17.76 3.80 -14.24
C GLU A 347 18.86 3.16 -15.11
N LYS A 348 20.11 3.66 -14.99
CA LYS A 348 21.24 3.27 -15.86
C LYS A 348 22.60 3.31 -15.13
N PRO A 349 23.35 2.20 -15.08
CA PRO A 349 22.87 0.84 -15.34
C PRO A 349 21.70 0.51 -14.41
N PHE A 350 20.76 -0.31 -14.87
CA PHE A 350 19.60 -0.67 -14.06
C PHE A 350 20.04 -1.45 -12.82
N SER A 351 19.62 -1.01 -11.65
CA SER A 351 19.74 -1.77 -10.40
C SER A 351 18.60 -1.47 -9.44
N VAL A 352 18.31 -2.43 -8.56
CA VAL A 352 17.34 -2.27 -7.48
C VAL A 352 18.05 -2.55 -6.17
N HIS A 353 18.21 -1.54 -5.33
CA HIS A 353 18.74 -1.66 -3.98
C HIS A 353 17.62 -1.55 -2.97
N SER A 354 17.65 -2.37 -1.92
CA SER A 354 16.65 -2.30 -0.84
C SER A 354 17.30 -2.47 0.52
N TRP A 355 16.72 -1.82 1.52
CA TRP A 355 17.08 -1.95 2.94
C TRP A 355 15.85 -1.71 3.80
N ILE A 356 15.97 -2.00 5.09
CA ILE A 356 14.97 -1.63 6.09
C ILE A 356 15.44 -0.36 6.80
N ARG A 357 14.56 0.63 6.89
CA ARG A 357 14.70 1.82 7.74
C ARG A 357 13.89 1.62 9.01
N MET A 358 14.55 1.70 10.15
CA MET A 358 13.93 1.54 11.47
C MET A 358 13.43 2.86 12.05
N GLU A 359 12.47 2.78 12.96
CA GLU A 359 11.92 3.93 13.70
C GLU A 359 12.95 4.66 14.56
N ASN A 360 14.04 3.99 14.95
CA ASN A 360 15.17 4.62 15.64
C ASN A 360 16.19 5.27 14.67
N GLY A 361 15.88 5.32 13.38
CA GLY A 361 16.69 5.90 12.32
C GLY A 361 17.78 4.98 11.74
N SER A 362 18.08 3.85 12.39
CA SER A 362 19.05 2.86 11.90
C SER A 362 18.57 2.15 10.63
N THR A 363 19.49 1.48 9.94
CA THR A 363 19.17 0.69 8.74
C THR A 363 19.81 -0.69 8.80
N HIS A 364 19.14 -1.70 8.25
CA HIS A 364 19.68 -3.04 8.10
C HIS A 364 19.13 -3.75 6.85
N SER A 365 19.50 -5.03 6.67
CA SER A 365 19.02 -5.88 5.57
C SER A 365 19.24 -5.30 4.16
N HIS A 366 20.42 -4.70 3.94
CA HIS A 366 20.81 -4.16 2.64
C HIS A 366 20.98 -5.27 1.60
N ILE A 367 20.34 -5.13 0.45
CA ILE A 367 20.33 -6.12 -0.63
C ILE A 367 20.21 -5.47 -2.02
N THR A 368 20.76 -6.14 -3.04
CA THR A 368 20.58 -5.81 -4.46
C THR A 368 19.72 -6.89 -5.12
N LEU A 369 18.63 -6.50 -5.79
CA LEU A 369 17.59 -7.39 -6.33
C LEU A 369 17.64 -7.55 -7.87
N SER A 370 18.71 -7.10 -8.52
CA SER A 370 18.84 -6.99 -9.98
C SER A 370 19.98 -7.81 -10.56
#